data_AF-A0A1B9D880-F1
#
_entry.id   AF-A0A1B9D880-F1
#
_cell.length_a   1.000
_cell.length_b   1.000
_cell.length_c   1.000
_cell.angle_alpha   90.00
_cell.angle_beta   90.00
_cell.angle_gamma   90.00
#
_symmetry.space_group_name_H-M   'P 1'
#
loop_
_entity.id
_entity.type
_entity.pdbx_description
1 polymer ?
#
loop_
_entity_poly.entity_id
_entity_poly.type
_entity_poly.pdbx_seq_one_letter_code
_entity_poly.pdbx_strand_id
1 'polypeptide(L)'
;MDVAGLSHERSARPVAPRPINSRDRRARRPHANVVRPEPAHLGQGRSPLAPSRDADPAAPDAADQSQADYFMRLLSQNRRLIEQRLDDYQKAIIAAQAGGDVEAVCNLRRMARIEEQDRDSLDGMLEKLRRRFARPQVQPTGLSPRPRSAVR
;
A
#
# COMPACT_ATOMS: atom_id res chain seq x y z
N MET A 1 46.56 58.18 1.26
CA MET A 1 46.19 56.88 0.69
C MET A 1 45.01 56.34 1.48
N ASP A 2 44.20 55.55 0.79
CA ASP A 2 43.00 54.82 1.19
C ASP A 2 41.63 55.51 1.14
N VAL A 3 40.71 54.73 0.55
CA VAL A 3 39.54 55.09 -0.23
C VAL A 3 38.30 54.55 0.47
N ALA A 4 37.21 55.30 0.36
CA ALA A 4 35.80 54.95 0.55
C ALA A 4 35.43 53.54 1.06
N GLY A 5 34.79 53.47 2.23
CA GLY A 5 33.93 52.36 2.62
C GLY A 5 32.50 52.60 2.14
N LEU A 6 32.18 52.10 0.95
CA LEU A 6 30.87 52.18 0.30
C LEU A 6 29.86 51.20 0.93
N SER A 7 28.65 51.74 1.14
CA SER A 7 27.39 51.04 1.36
C SER A 7 27.23 49.83 0.45
N HIS A 8 26.94 48.67 1.03
CA HIS A 8 26.45 47.51 0.30
C HIS A 8 25.02 47.20 0.75
N GLU A 9 24.07 47.97 0.20
CA GLU A 9 22.79 47.39 -0.15
C GLU A 9 23.00 46.38 -1.28
N ARG A 10 22.59 45.13 -1.06
CA ARG A 10 22.00 44.19 -2.05
C ARG A 10 22.19 42.76 -1.57
N SER A 11 21.14 42.21 -0.96
CA SER A 11 20.88 40.77 -1.06
C SER A 11 19.39 40.50 -1.16
N ALA A 12 18.78 41.01 -2.24
CA ALA A 12 17.57 40.43 -2.77
C ALA A 12 17.98 39.16 -3.54
N ARG A 13 17.91 37.99 -2.88
CA ARG A 13 17.99 36.71 -3.56
C ARG A 13 16.64 36.45 -4.26
N PRO A 14 16.59 36.30 -5.60
CA PRO A 14 15.43 35.71 -6.24
C PRO A 14 15.44 34.20 -6.00
N VAL A 15 14.44 33.71 -5.28
CA VAL A 15 14.16 32.27 -5.16
C VAL A 15 13.67 31.77 -6.52
N ALA A 16 14.48 30.90 -7.13
CA ALA A 16 14.17 30.25 -8.38
C ALA A 16 12.86 29.43 -8.28
N PRO A 17 12.00 29.43 -9.31
CA PRO A 17 10.84 28.57 -9.36
C PRO A 17 11.26 27.11 -9.56
N ARG A 18 10.79 26.22 -8.67
CA ARG A 18 10.94 24.77 -8.81
C ARG A 18 10.06 24.28 -9.98
N PRO A 19 10.59 23.49 -10.92
CA PRO A 19 9.77 22.92 -11.98
C PRO A 19 8.85 21.82 -11.44
N ILE A 20 7.60 21.87 -11.93
CA ILE A 20 6.53 20.93 -11.70
C ILE A 20 6.86 19.62 -12.42
N ASN A 21 6.93 18.53 -11.65
CA ASN A 21 7.10 17.18 -12.17
C ASN A 21 5.80 16.73 -12.84
N SER A 22 5.69 16.94 -14.16
CA SER A 22 4.59 16.38 -14.94
C SER A 22 4.87 14.89 -15.21
N ARG A 23 4.28 14.04 -14.37
CA ARG A 23 4.03 12.63 -14.68
C ARG A 23 2.98 12.58 -15.79
N ASP A 24 3.43 12.55 -17.04
CA ASP A 24 2.60 12.08 -18.13
C ASP A 24 3.41 11.12 -19.02
N ARG A 25 3.52 9.89 -18.53
CA ARG A 25 3.92 8.72 -19.33
C ARG A 25 2.76 7.76 -19.37
N ARG A 26 1.72 8.08 -20.14
CA ARG A 26 0.78 7.09 -20.68
C ARG A 26 0.34 7.46 -22.08
N ALA A 27 0.23 6.40 -22.88
CA ALA A 27 -0.43 6.30 -24.17
C ALA A 27 0.35 6.81 -25.40
N ARG A 28 1.12 5.89 -26.02
CA ARG A 28 0.89 5.50 -27.41
C ARG A 28 1.64 4.21 -27.76
N ARG A 29 0.87 3.12 -27.81
CA ARG A 29 1.20 1.89 -28.54
C ARG A 29 0.72 2.12 -29.98
N PRO A 30 1.57 1.87 -31.00
CA PRO A 30 1.06 1.31 -32.24
C PRO A 30 1.80 0.02 -32.61
N HIS A 31 1.03 -0.88 -33.19
CA HIS A 31 1.37 -2.22 -33.63
C HIS A 31 2.41 -2.21 -34.76
N ALA A 32 3.38 -3.13 -34.73
CA ALA A 32 4.09 -3.56 -35.92
C ALA A 32 4.50 -5.04 -35.76
N ASN A 33 4.10 -5.80 -36.76
CA ASN A 33 4.16 -7.25 -36.84
C ASN A 33 5.61 -7.74 -36.92
N VAL A 34 5.99 -8.69 -36.07
CA VAL A 34 7.19 -9.51 -36.29
C VAL A 34 6.74 -10.94 -36.55
N VAL A 35 7.07 -11.36 -37.76
CA VAL A 35 6.80 -12.65 -38.39
C VAL A 35 7.38 -13.80 -37.57
N ARG A 36 6.54 -14.81 -37.35
CA ARG A 36 6.86 -16.15 -36.87
C ARG A 36 7.80 -16.86 -37.85
N PRO A 37 8.90 -17.46 -37.39
CA PRO A 37 9.46 -18.65 -38.01
C PRO A 37 9.17 -19.85 -37.11
N GLU A 38 8.39 -20.77 -37.64
CA GLU A 38 8.31 -22.15 -37.13
C GLU A 38 9.51 -22.95 -37.67
N PRO A 39 10.09 -23.84 -36.85
CA PRO A 39 10.66 -25.07 -37.36
C PRO A 39 9.89 -26.29 -36.84
N ALA A 40 9.48 -27.13 -37.78
CA ALA A 40 8.82 -28.40 -37.55
C ALA A 40 9.75 -29.41 -36.84
N HIS A 41 9.14 -30.10 -35.87
CA HIS A 41 9.33 -31.48 -35.39
C HIS A 41 10.68 -32.20 -35.55
N LEU A 42 11.18 -32.75 -34.43
CA LEU A 42 11.44 -34.20 -34.21
C LEU A 42 12.17 -34.38 -32.87
N GLY A 43 11.76 -35.37 -32.05
CA GLY A 43 12.59 -35.84 -30.94
C GLY A 43 11.81 -36.25 -29.69
N GLN A 44 11.44 -37.52 -29.63
CA GLN A 44 11.03 -38.23 -28.42
C GLN A 44 12.05 -38.07 -27.29
N GLY A 45 11.57 -38.00 -26.05
CA GLY A 45 12.40 -38.42 -24.91
C GLY A 45 12.06 -37.72 -23.60
N ARG A 46 11.60 -38.53 -22.65
CA ARG A 46 11.48 -38.26 -21.21
C ARG A 46 10.35 -37.33 -20.76
N SER A 47 9.27 -38.00 -20.37
CA SER A 47 8.45 -37.67 -19.21
C SER A 47 9.27 -36.98 -18.12
N PRO A 48 8.99 -35.71 -17.79
CA PRO A 48 9.35 -35.16 -16.51
C PRO A 48 8.43 -35.82 -15.48
N LEU A 49 8.99 -36.41 -14.43
CA LEU A 49 8.23 -36.62 -13.19
C LEU A 49 7.55 -35.29 -12.88
N ALA A 50 6.23 -35.27 -13.02
CA ALA A 50 5.43 -34.14 -12.60
C ALA A 50 5.73 -33.92 -11.11
N PRO A 51 6.08 -32.70 -10.66
CA PRO A 51 5.91 -32.41 -9.25
C PRO A 51 4.43 -32.67 -8.96
N SER A 52 4.14 -33.51 -7.96
CA SER A 52 2.77 -33.72 -7.50
C SER A 52 2.11 -32.37 -7.32
N ARG A 53 1.22 -32.02 -8.26
CA ARG A 53 0.32 -30.88 -8.17
C ARG A 53 -0.82 -31.27 -7.21
N ASP A 54 -0.44 -31.59 -5.98
CA ASP A 54 -1.33 -31.54 -4.83
C ASP A 54 -1.19 -30.18 -4.12
N ALA A 55 -0.72 -29.16 -4.85
CA ALA A 55 -0.97 -27.78 -4.47
C ALA A 55 -2.42 -27.49 -4.83
N ASP A 56 -3.29 -27.56 -3.83
CA ASP A 56 -4.67 -27.10 -3.93
C ASP A 56 -4.66 -25.68 -4.54
N PRO A 57 -5.20 -25.48 -5.76
CA PRO A 57 -5.13 -24.18 -6.44
C PRO A 57 -5.90 -23.09 -5.68
N ALA A 58 -6.66 -23.45 -4.64
CA ALA A 58 -7.35 -22.54 -3.74
C ALA A 58 -6.47 -21.99 -2.61
N ALA A 59 -5.33 -22.60 -2.30
CA ALA A 59 -4.45 -22.13 -1.22
C ALA A 59 -3.45 -21.08 -1.74
N PRO A 60 -3.39 -19.88 -1.15
CA PRO A 60 -2.36 -18.91 -1.50
C PRO A 60 -0.97 -19.49 -1.25
N ASP A 61 -0.04 -19.23 -2.17
CA ASP A 61 1.36 -19.63 -2.00
C ASP A 61 1.93 -18.98 -0.71
N ALA A 62 2.86 -19.66 -0.04
CA ALA A 62 3.54 -19.13 1.14
C ALA A 62 4.20 -17.77 0.86
N ALA A 63 4.67 -17.54 -0.37
CA ALA A 63 5.17 -16.24 -0.81
C ALA A 63 4.06 -15.16 -0.78
N ASP A 64 2.90 -15.44 -1.36
CA ASP A 64 1.74 -14.54 -1.37
C ASP A 64 1.26 -14.22 0.06
N GLN A 65 1.26 -15.22 0.95
CA GLN A 65 0.91 -15.05 2.36
C GLN A 65 1.89 -14.09 3.06
N SER A 66 3.20 -14.28 2.88
CA SER A 66 4.21 -13.42 3.49
C SER A 66 4.12 -11.96 3.01
N GLN A 67 3.76 -11.77 1.73
CA GLN A 67 3.51 -10.46 1.15
C GLN A 67 2.25 -9.83 1.72
N ALA A 68 1.17 -10.59 1.86
CA ALA A 68 -0.07 -10.12 2.49
C ALA A 68 0.17 -9.66 3.94
N ASP A 69 0.97 -10.41 4.71
CA ASP A 69 1.32 -10.07 6.09
C ASP A 69 2.16 -8.78 6.19
N TYR A 70 3.02 -8.53 5.19
CA TYR A 70 3.74 -7.26 5.08
C TYR A 70 2.77 -6.10 4.83
N PHE A 71 1.90 -6.21 3.82
CA PHE A 71 0.95 -5.14 3.50
C PHE A 71 -0.06 -4.91 4.62
N MET A 72 -0.51 -5.95 5.31
CA MET A 72 -1.37 -5.83 6.49
C MET A 72 -0.71 -4.96 7.57
N ARG A 73 0.58 -5.18 7.87
CA ARG A 73 1.32 -4.36 8.84
C ARG A 73 1.47 -2.92 8.36
N LEU A 74 1.87 -2.71 7.10
CA LEU A 74 2.09 -1.38 6.52
C LEU A 74 0.79 -0.57 6.48
N LEU A 75 -0.31 -1.15 5.99
CA LEU A 75 -1.61 -0.47 5.91
C LEU A 75 -2.16 -0.16 7.30
N SER A 76 -1.99 -1.07 8.26
CA SER A 76 -2.38 -0.83 9.66
C SER A 76 -1.59 0.30 10.30
N GLN A 77 -0.28 0.40 10.01
CA GLN A 77 0.55 1.51 10.46
C GLN A 77 0.09 2.84 9.85
N ASN A 78 -0.12 2.89 8.53
CA ASN A 78 -0.59 4.09 7.85
C ASN A 78 -1.96 4.54 8.39
N ARG A 79 -2.87 3.60 8.63
CA ARG A 79 -4.18 3.88 9.22
C ARG A 79 -4.05 4.59 10.58
N ARG A 80 -3.15 4.12 11.46
CA ARG A 80 -2.88 4.77 12.76
C ARG A 80 -2.31 6.18 12.61
N LEU A 81 -1.43 6.39 11.63
CA LEU A 81 -0.89 7.73 11.35
C LEU A 81 -1.98 8.69 10.85
N ILE A 82 -2.94 8.20 10.05
CA ILE A 82 -4.10 8.99 9.64
C ILE A 82 -4.96 9.35 10.86
N GLU A 83 -5.26 8.39 11.74
CA GLU A 83 -6.02 8.64 12.97
C GLU A 83 -5.37 9.72 13.84
N GLN A 84 -4.04 9.66 14.01
CA GLN A 84 -3.31 10.71 14.71
C GLN A 84 -3.47 12.10 14.04
N ARG A 85 -3.38 12.17 12.71
CA ARG A 85 -3.56 13.45 11.99
C ARG A 85 -4.98 13.99 12.12
N LEU A 86 -5.99 13.11 12.15
CA LEU A 86 -7.38 13.51 12.38
C LEU A 86 -7.56 14.11 13.78
N ASP A 87 -6.96 13.51 14.81
CA ASP A 87 -6.97 14.06 16.17
C ASP A 87 -6.30 15.45 16.20
N ASP A 88 -5.18 15.61 15.50
CA ASP A 88 -4.46 16.88 15.44
C ASP A 88 -5.23 17.96 14.67
N TYR A 89 -5.93 17.59 13.58
CA TYR A 89 -6.84 18.51 12.89
C TYR A 89 -8.01 18.92 13.77
N GLN A 90 -8.58 18.01 14.56
CA GLN A 90 -9.66 18.35 15.48
C GLN A 90 -9.20 19.37 16.51
N LYS A 91 -8.01 19.19 17.10
CA LYS A 91 -7.42 20.18 18.03
C LYS A 91 -7.17 21.52 17.34
N ALA A 92 -6.62 21.51 16.13
CA ALA A 92 -6.35 22.71 15.36
C ALA A 92 -7.64 23.46 14.98
N ILE A 93 -8.72 22.75 14.67
CA ILE A 93 -10.04 23.34 14.38
C ILE A 93 -10.56 24.07 15.63
N ILE A 94 -10.48 23.44 16.81
CA ILE A 94 -10.91 24.07 18.07
C ILE A 94 -10.09 25.34 18.33
N ALA A 95 -8.78 25.29 18.13
CA ALA A 95 -7.91 26.45 18.31
C ALA A 95 -8.24 27.59 17.32
N ALA A 96 -8.45 27.27 16.04
CA ALA A 96 -8.82 28.24 15.01
C ALA A 96 -10.20 28.86 15.27
N GLN A 97 -11.16 28.06 15.75
CA GLN A 97 -12.48 28.53 16.16
C GLN A 97 -12.39 29.51 17.33
N ALA A 98 -11.58 29.21 18.35
CA ALA A 98 -11.35 30.11 19.47
C ALA A 98 -10.66 31.42 19.03
N GLY A 99 -9.80 31.36 18.02
CA GLY A 99 -9.16 32.52 17.40
C GLY A 99 -10.02 33.29 16.40
N GLY A 100 -11.23 32.80 16.06
CA GLY A 100 -12.08 33.42 15.05
C GLY A 100 -11.59 33.29 13.60
N ASP A 101 -10.61 32.42 13.33
CA ASP A 101 -10.04 32.22 12.00
C ASP A 101 -10.91 31.25 11.18
N VAL A 102 -11.92 31.81 10.50
CA VAL A 102 -12.89 31.05 9.69
C VAL A 102 -12.23 30.34 8.51
N GLU A 103 -11.23 30.97 7.87
CA GLU A 103 -10.52 30.38 6.73
C GLU A 103 -9.68 29.18 7.14
N ALA A 104 -8.96 29.29 8.27
CA ALA A 104 -8.24 28.15 8.84
C ALA A 104 -9.20 27.00 9.17
N VAL A 105 -10.36 27.27 9.78
CA VAL A 105 -11.37 26.24 10.06
C VAL A 105 -11.85 25.55 8.79
N CYS A 106 -12.17 26.31 7.74
CA CYS A 106 -12.60 25.76 6.45
C CYS A 106 -11.53 24.85 5.82
N ASN A 107 -10.26 25.30 5.82
CA ASN A 107 -9.15 24.54 5.27
C ASN A 107 -8.85 23.27 6.08
N LEU A 108 -8.84 23.36 7.41
CA LEU A 108 -8.60 22.22 8.29
C LEU A 108 -9.68 21.14 8.13
N ARG A 109 -10.96 21.54 8.03
CA ARG A 109 -12.06 20.61 7.74
C ARG A 109 -11.92 19.94 6.38
N ARG A 110 -11.46 20.68 5.37
CA ARG A 110 -11.17 20.10 4.04
C ARG A 110 -10.08 19.05 4.15
N MET A 111 -8.99 19.33 4.86
CA MET A 111 -7.89 18.38 5.03
C MET A 111 -8.33 17.13 5.82
N ALA A 112 -9.09 17.31 6.90
CA ALA A 112 -9.64 16.19 7.67
C ALA A 112 -10.49 15.24 6.80
N ARG A 113 -11.33 15.79 5.90
CA ARG A 113 -12.13 14.95 4.98
C ARG A 113 -11.29 14.13 3.99
N ILE A 114 -10.16 14.66 3.54
CA ILE A 114 -9.26 13.92 2.65
C ILE A 114 -8.65 12.74 3.41
N GLU A 115 -8.17 12.99 4.63
CA GLU A 115 -7.64 11.94 5.50
C GLU A 115 -8.69 10.89 5.87
N GLU A 116 -9.95 11.30 6.10
CA GLU A 116 -11.07 10.36 6.32
C GLU A 116 -11.28 9.44 5.11
N GLN A 117 -11.26 9.99 3.89
CA GLN A 117 -11.34 9.19 2.66
C GLN A 117 -10.17 8.22 2.51
N ASP A 118 -8.96 8.65 2.86
CA ASP A 118 -7.78 7.81 2.82
C ASP A 118 -7.89 6.67 3.84
N ARG A 119 -8.34 6.97 5.08
CA ARG A 119 -8.60 5.95 6.11
C ARG A 119 -9.59 4.90 5.62
N ASP A 120 -10.73 5.33 5.08
CA ASP A 120 -11.76 4.42 4.60
C ASP A 120 -11.26 3.57 3.42
N SER A 121 -10.40 4.13 2.58
CA SER A 121 -9.71 3.39 1.49
C SER A 121 -8.74 2.33 2.04
N LEU A 122 -7.95 2.67 3.08
CA LEU A 122 -7.07 1.72 3.75
C LEU A 122 -7.86 0.60 4.41
N ASP A 123 -8.98 0.91 5.07
CA ASP A 123 -9.86 -0.06 5.71
C ASP A 123 -10.43 -1.05 4.68
N GLY A 124 -10.85 -0.56 3.51
CA GLY A 124 -11.28 -1.40 2.39
C GLY A 124 -10.18 -2.33 1.87
N MET A 125 -8.93 -1.87 1.80
CA MET A 125 -7.79 -2.71 1.39
C MET A 125 -7.44 -3.76 2.44
N LEU A 126 -7.40 -3.38 3.72
CA LEU A 126 -7.16 -4.29 4.84
C LEU A 126 -8.21 -5.40 4.89
N GLU A 127 -9.48 -5.05 4.72
CA GLU A 127 -10.58 -6.00 4.74
C GLU A 127 -10.50 -7.01 3.58
N LYS A 128 -10.14 -6.56 2.38
CA LYS A 128 -9.92 -7.45 1.22
C LYS A 128 -8.75 -8.41 1.44
N LEU A 129 -7.65 -7.91 2.01
CA LEU A 129 -6.49 -8.74 2.35
C LEU A 129 -6.86 -9.79 3.41
N ARG A 130 -7.55 -9.38 4.48
CA ARG A 130 -8.03 -10.29 5.53
C ARG A 130 -8.92 -11.38 4.95
N ARG A 131 -9.88 -11.03 4.09
CA ARG A 131 -10.79 -12.03 3.49
C ARG A 131 -10.07 -13.04 2.60
N ARG A 132 -9.11 -12.58 1.79
CA ARG A 132 -8.39 -13.44 0.85
C ARG A 132 -7.38 -14.38 1.53
N PHE A 133 -6.75 -13.89 2.61
CA PHE A 133 -5.69 -14.61 3.31
C PHE A 133 -6.13 -15.04 4.72
N ALA A 134 -7.44 -15.06 4.99
CA ALA A 134 -7.98 -15.63 6.22
C ALA A 134 -7.62 -17.12 6.24
N ARG A 135 -6.66 -17.49 7.08
CA ARG A 135 -6.32 -18.90 7.27
C ARG A 135 -7.59 -19.61 7.76
N PRO A 136 -8.04 -20.70 7.09
CA PRO A 136 -9.03 -21.56 7.69
C PRO A 136 -8.47 -22.00 9.04
N GLN A 137 -9.12 -21.59 10.12
CA GLN A 137 -8.87 -22.17 11.42
C GLN A 137 -9.27 -23.64 11.25
N VAL A 138 -8.29 -24.49 10.93
CA VAL A 138 -8.44 -25.93 11.08
C VAL A 138 -8.70 -26.10 12.57
N GLN A 139 -9.98 -26.17 12.95
CA GLN A 139 -10.36 -26.66 14.25
C GLN A 139 -9.61 -27.99 14.38
N PRO A 140 -8.79 -28.19 15.43
CA PRO A 140 -8.29 -29.52 15.70
C PRO A 140 -9.53 -30.34 16.04
N THR A 141 -10.10 -31.02 15.04
CA THR A 141 -11.19 -31.97 15.23
C THR A 141 -10.71 -32.90 16.32
N GLY A 142 -11.40 -32.81 17.47
CA GLY A 142 -10.94 -33.40 18.71
C GLY A 142 -10.49 -34.83 18.49
N LEU A 143 -9.26 -35.11 18.90
CA LEU A 143 -8.85 -36.47 19.22
C LEU A 143 -9.79 -36.93 20.35
N SER A 144 -10.87 -37.60 19.98
CA SER A 144 -11.71 -38.34 20.93
C SER A 144 -10.82 -39.44 21.53
N PRO A 145 -10.51 -39.42 22.83
CA PRO A 145 -9.77 -40.51 23.46
C PRO A 145 -10.72 -41.71 23.53
N ARG A 146 -10.56 -42.66 22.61
CA ARG A 146 -11.29 -43.94 22.61
C ARG A 146 -10.99 -44.67 23.93
N PRO A 147 -11.97 -44.87 24.84
CA PRO A 147 -11.73 -45.66 26.03
C PRO A 147 -11.60 -47.13 25.61
N ARG A 148 -10.43 -47.73 25.84
CA ARG A 148 -10.25 -49.18 25.73
C ARG A 148 -10.95 -49.84 26.91
N SER A 149 -12.09 -50.46 26.63
CA SER A 149 -12.80 -51.34 27.56
C SER A 149 -11.85 -52.44 28.02
N ALA A 150 -11.53 -52.48 29.31
CA ALA A 150 -10.86 -53.61 29.93
C ALA A 150 -11.81 -54.82 29.88
N VAL A 151 -11.35 -55.89 29.23
CA VAL A 151 -12.00 -57.21 29.25
C VAL A 151 -11.64 -57.85 30.59
N ARG A 152 -12.66 -58.39 31.26
CA ARG A 152 -12.57 -59.16 32.52
C ARG A 152 -11.86 -60.49 32.32
#